data_AF-C6V5Q0-F1
#
_entry.id   AF-C6V5Q0-F1
#
_cell.length_a   1.000
_cell.length_b   1.000
_cell.length_c   1.000
_cell.angle_alpha   90.00
_cell.angle_beta   90.00
_cell.angle_gamma   90.00
#
_symmetry.space_group_name_H-M   'P 1'
#
loop_
_entity.id
_entity.type
_entity.pdbx_description
1 polymer ?
#
loop_
_entity_poly.entity_id
_entity_poly.type
_entity_poly.pdbx_seq_one_letter_code
_entity_poly.pdbx_strand_id
1 'polypeptide(L)'
;MLNARMILSRMREARRTILTSPGLDPSQKIQQFRTVLFQQLSTAPEAITGRVSPAVEAVDQAIQSNGASGAHSLASSFLSSGEVSRRAARAVCADINYASLKIPLSKEAASTSASSCILRMYCTFIKEAVEGGTQSGQTPSTTLTSSASESAQGRCIQQ
;
A
#
# COMPACT_ATOMS: atom_id res chain seq x y z
N MET A 1 -1.57 -19.19 22.26
CA MET A 1 -1.65 -17.73 21.98
C MET A 1 -0.29 -17.01 21.83
N LEU A 2 0.83 -17.56 22.29
CA LEU A 2 2.17 -16.92 22.18
C LEU A 2 2.59 -16.63 20.73
N ASN A 3 2.29 -17.55 19.80
CA ASN A 3 2.79 -17.48 18.43
C ASN A 3 2.20 -16.29 17.63
N ALA A 4 0.90 -16.03 17.75
CA ALA A 4 0.24 -14.92 17.04
C ALA A 4 0.72 -13.53 17.53
N ARG A 5 0.97 -13.37 18.84
CA ARG A 5 1.49 -12.10 19.40
C ARG A 5 2.91 -11.82 18.88
N MET A 6 3.75 -12.84 18.85
CA MET A 6 5.11 -12.75 18.32
C MET A 6 5.11 -12.38 16.83
N ILE A 7 4.29 -13.06 16.01
CA ILE A 7 4.12 -12.76 14.59
C ILE A 7 3.72 -11.28 14.40
N LEU A 8 2.70 -10.81 15.12
CA LEU A 8 2.23 -9.43 15.01
C LEU A 8 3.30 -8.42 15.46
N SER A 9 4.10 -8.74 16.48
CA SER A 9 5.20 -7.89 16.93
C SER A 9 6.26 -7.74 15.83
N ARG A 10 6.73 -8.86 15.27
CA ARG A 10 7.73 -8.89 14.19
C ARG A 10 7.22 -8.20 12.92
N MET A 11 5.94 -8.39 12.59
CA MET A 11 5.31 -7.71 11.45
C MET A 11 5.27 -6.18 11.64
N ARG A 12 4.94 -5.69 12.83
CA ARG A 12 4.93 -4.24 13.11
C ARG A 12 6.33 -3.63 13.05
N GLU A 13 7.32 -4.36 13.54
CA GLU A 13 8.72 -3.95 13.47
C GLU A 13 9.19 -3.88 12.00
N ALA A 14 8.96 -4.93 11.22
CA ALA A 14 9.28 -4.97 9.81
C ALA A 14 8.59 -3.84 9.02
N ARG A 15 7.30 -3.57 9.30
CA ARG A 15 6.58 -2.44 8.70
C ARG A 15 7.32 -1.12 8.95
N ARG A 16 7.73 -0.87 10.20
CA ARG A 16 8.43 0.37 10.56
C ARG A 16 9.74 0.49 9.78
N THR A 17 10.57 -0.55 9.83
CA THR A 17 11.89 -0.56 9.18
C THR A 17 11.79 -0.38 7.67
N ILE A 18 10.89 -1.09 7.01
CA ILE A 18 10.78 -1.07 5.54
C ILE A 18 10.17 0.25 5.06
N LEU A 19 9.15 0.79 5.74
CA LEU A 19 8.57 2.08 5.36
C LEU A 19 9.61 3.20 5.40
N THR A 20 10.47 3.21 6.41
CA THR A 20 11.53 4.21 6.58
C THR A 20 12.79 3.92 5.78
N SER A 21 12.87 2.80 5.07
CA SER A 21 14.07 2.43 4.32
C SER A 21 14.29 3.40 3.15
N PRO A 22 15.45 4.09 3.08
CA PRO A 22 15.76 5.00 1.99
C PRO A 22 16.10 4.22 0.71
N GLY A 23 15.83 4.83 -0.45
CA GLY A 23 16.24 4.29 -1.74
C GLY A 23 15.41 3.10 -2.26
N LEU A 24 14.40 2.64 -1.52
CA LEU A 24 13.45 1.64 -2.01
C LEU A 24 12.23 2.30 -2.64
N ASP A 25 11.90 1.89 -3.86
CA ASP A 25 10.65 2.28 -4.51
C ASP A 25 9.45 1.58 -3.83
N PRO A 26 8.20 2.05 -4.04
CA PRO A 26 7.03 1.44 -3.43
C PRO A 26 6.90 -0.05 -3.74
N SER A 27 7.24 -0.48 -4.96
CA SER A 27 7.16 -1.89 -5.37
C SER A 27 8.12 -2.76 -4.57
N GLN A 28 9.37 -2.33 -4.38
CA GLN A 28 10.36 -3.02 -3.56
C GLN A 28 9.95 -3.07 -2.09
N LYS A 29 9.42 -1.97 -1.53
CA LYS A 29 8.90 -1.95 -0.15
C LYS A 29 7.79 -2.97 0.05
N ILE A 30 6.85 -3.05 -0.88
CA ILE A 30 5.74 -4.02 -0.83
C ILE A 30 6.27 -5.45 -0.95
N GLN A 31 7.19 -5.73 -1.87
CA GLN A 31 7.80 -7.06 -2.01
C GLN A 31 8.58 -7.47 -0.75
N GLN A 32 9.38 -6.58 -0.16
CA GLN A 32 10.11 -6.88 1.07
C GLN A 32 9.17 -7.19 2.24
N PHE A 33 8.11 -6.39 2.41
CA PHE A 33 7.16 -6.61 3.49
C PHE A 33 6.38 -7.91 3.30
N ARG A 34 6.03 -8.25 2.05
CA ARG A 34 5.45 -9.53 1.67
C ARG A 34 6.37 -10.71 2.00
N THR A 35 7.66 -10.63 1.69
CA THR A 35 8.63 -11.68 2.04
C THR A 35 8.66 -11.93 3.55
N VAL A 36 8.71 -10.86 4.35
CA VAL A 36 8.66 -10.97 5.81
C VAL A 36 7.34 -11.58 6.27
N LEU A 37 6.21 -11.18 5.67
CA LEU A 37 4.89 -11.74 5.97
C LEU A 37 4.87 -13.26 5.79
N PHE A 38 5.31 -13.76 4.64
CA PHE A 38 5.33 -15.21 4.38
C PHE A 38 6.32 -15.95 5.28
N GLN A 39 7.46 -15.33 5.62
CA GLN A 39 8.39 -15.89 6.60
C GLN A 39 7.76 -15.99 8.00
N GLN A 40 6.91 -15.05 8.41
CA GLN A 40 6.21 -15.19 9.67
C GLN A 40 5.07 -16.22 9.59
N LEU A 41 4.36 -16.29 8.45
CA LEU A 41 3.28 -17.26 8.25
C LEU A 41 3.77 -18.72 8.19
N SER A 42 5.00 -18.98 7.74
CA SER A 42 5.56 -20.35 7.77
C SER A 42 5.74 -20.88 9.20
N THR A 43 5.79 -19.99 10.19
CA THR A 43 5.86 -20.34 11.62
C THR A 43 4.50 -20.25 12.33
N ALA A 44 3.45 -19.84 11.61
CA ALA A 44 2.12 -19.60 12.15
C ALA A 44 1.24 -20.86 12.13
N PRO A 45 0.21 -20.94 12.99
CA PRO A 45 -0.83 -21.96 12.88
C PRO A 45 -1.50 -21.96 11.51
N GLU A 46 -1.78 -23.15 10.96
CA GLU A 46 -2.41 -23.32 9.64
C GLU A 46 -3.73 -22.56 9.48
N ALA A 47 -4.53 -22.45 10.56
CA ALA A 47 -5.77 -21.68 10.53
C ALA A 47 -5.56 -20.18 10.22
N ILE A 48 -4.39 -19.63 10.58
CA ILE A 48 -4.00 -18.25 10.23
C ILE A 48 -3.44 -18.23 8.81
N THR A 49 -2.49 -19.11 8.52
CA THR A 49 -1.81 -19.19 7.21
C THR A 49 -2.79 -19.44 6.07
N GLY A 50 -3.68 -20.42 6.19
CA GLY A 50 -4.68 -20.76 5.18
C GLY A 50 -5.70 -19.66 4.90
N ARG A 51 -5.88 -18.69 5.83
CA ARG A 51 -6.73 -17.51 5.60
C ARG A 51 -5.94 -16.33 5.01
N VAL A 52 -4.70 -16.13 5.45
CA VAL A 52 -3.90 -14.96 5.07
C VAL A 52 -3.21 -15.17 3.72
N SER A 53 -2.59 -16.33 3.48
CA SER A 53 -1.79 -16.56 2.26
C SER A 53 -2.57 -16.35 0.96
N PRO A 54 -3.77 -16.95 0.77
CA PRO A 54 -4.53 -16.73 -0.48
C PRO A 54 -4.97 -15.27 -0.65
N ALA A 55 -5.23 -14.59 0.47
CA ALA A 55 -5.63 -13.18 0.45
C ALA A 55 -4.47 -12.24 0.09
N VAL A 56 -3.26 -12.56 0.52
CA VAL A 56 -2.04 -11.82 0.15
C VAL A 56 -1.67 -12.09 -1.30
N GLU A 57 -1.70 -13.35 -1.74
CA GLU A 57 -1.43 -13.73 -3.14
C GLU A 57 -2.37 -13.03 -4.13
N ALA A 58 -3.66 -12.90 -3.78
CA ALA A 58 -4.63 -12.14 -4.53
C ALA A 58 -4.26 -10.66 -4.69
N VAL A 59 -3.78 -10.04 -3.61
CA VAL A 59 -3.29 -8.64 -3.65
C VAL A 59 -2.01 -8.55 -4.48
N ASP A 60 -1.15 -9.56 -4.43
CA ASP A 60 0.06 -9.61 -5.22
C ASP A 60 -0.20 -9.78 -6.72
N GLN A 61 -1.21 -10.57 -7.07
CA GLN A 61 -1.64 -10.69 -8.46
C GLN A 61 -2.09 -9.33 -9.00
N ALA A 62 -2.79 -8.53 -8.19
CA ALA A 62 -3.13 -7.16 -8.55
C ALA A 62 -1.90 -6.24 -8.69
N ILE A 63 -0.85 -6.42 -7.86
CA ILE A 63 0.45 -5.74 -8.04
C ILE A 63 1.08 -6.12 -9.38
N GLN A 64 1.08 -7.41 -9.73
CA GLN A 64 1.71 -7.88 -10.97
C GLN A 64 0.99 -7.37 -12.22
N SER A 65 -0.34 -7.25 -12.17
CA SER A 65 -1.13 -6.77 -13.31
C SER A 65 -1.08 -5.25 -13.48
N ASN A 66 -1.11 -4.49 -12.39
CA ASN A 66 -1.37 -3.04 -12.41
C ASN A 66 -0.32 -2.21 -11.66
N GLY A 67 0.80 -2.81 -11.24
CA GLY A 67 1.86 -2.15 -10.49
C GLY A 67 1.43 -1.66 -9.10
N ALA A 68 2.23 -0.77 -8.52
CA ALA A 68 2.01 -0.22 -7.19
C ALA A 68 0.70 0.61 -7.08
N SER A 69 0.26 1.25 -8.16
CA SER A 69 -0.99 2.03 -8.21
C SER A 69 -2.24 1.12 -8.12
N GLY A 70 -2.22 -0.02 -8.82
CA GLY A 70 -3.28 -1.02 -8.70
C GLY A 70 -3.34 -1.64 -7.30
N ALA A 71 -2.18 -1.89 -6.70
CA ALA A 71 -2.06 -2.37 -5.33
C ALA A 71 -2.66 -1.38 -4.32
N HIS A 72 -2.33 -0.09 -4.46
CA HIS A 72 -2.88 0.98 -3.63
C HIS A 72 -4.40 1.09 -3.78
N SER A 73 -4.91 1.05 -5.01
CA SER A 73 -6.35 1.12 -5.29
C SER A 73 -7.10 -0.04 -4.62
N LEU A 74 -6.58 -1.26 -4.76
CA LEU A 74 -7.16 -2.45 -4.17
C LEU A 74 -7.10 -2.43 -2.63
N ALA A 75 -5.94 -2.12 -2.07
CA ALA A 75 -5.77 -2.02 -0.62
C ALA A 75 -6.68 -0.94 -0.01
N SER A 76 -6.81 0.20 -0.69
CA SER A 76 -7.72 1.28 -0.29
C SER A 76 -9.18 0.85 -0.35
N SER A 77 -9.58 0.12 -1.40
CA SER A 77 -10.92 -0.46 -1.52
C SER A 77 -11.23 -1.40 -0.36
N PHE A 78 -10.31 -2.31 0.00
CA PHE A 78 -10.49 -3.23 1.13
C PHE A 78 -10.57 -2.53 2.48
N LEU A 79 -9.74 -1.51 2.70
CA LEU A 79 -9.77 -0.73 3.94
C LEU A 79 -11.06 0.08 4.07
N SER A 80 -11.57 0.62 2.95
CA SER A 80 -12.81 1.41 2.89
C SER A 80 -14.05 0.53 3.07
N SER A 81 -14.11 -0.62 2.39
CA SER A 81 -15.19 -1.59 2.53
C SER A 81 -15.18 -2.29 3.90
N GLY A 82 -14.04 -2.26 4.58
CA GLY A 82 -13.82 -2.98 5.83
C GLY A 82 -13.72 -4.49 5.64
N GLU A 83 -13.46 -4.98 4.42
CA GLU A 83 -13.33 -6.40 4.12
C GLU A 83 -12.42 -6.68 2.91
N VAL A 84 -11.66 -7.77 3.00
CA VAL A 84 -11.13 -8.44 1.80
C VAL A 84 -12.24 -9.31 1.25
N SER A 85 -12.73 -8.96 0.06
CA SER A 85 -13.78 -9.72 -0.62
C SER A 85 -13.74 -9.52 -2.13
N ARG A 86 -14.35 -10.45 -2.87
CA ARG A 86 -14.52 -10.33 -4.33
C ARG A 86 -15.27 -9.05 -4.73
N ARG A 87 -16.24 -8.60 -3.91
CA ARG A 87 -17.00 -7.38 -4.18
C ARG A 87 -16.09 -6.15 -4.14
N ALA A 88 -15.26 -6.03 -3.11
CA ALA A 88 -14.34 -4.90 -2.98
C ALA A 88 -13.23 -4.93 -4.05
N ALA A 89 -12.80 -6.11 -4.50
CA ALA A 89 -11.85 -6.26 -5.61
C ALA A 89 -12.45 -5.85 -6.97
N ARG A 90 -13.70 -6.25 -7.24
CA ARG A 90 -14.41 -5.86 -8.48
C ARG A 90 -14.64 -4.36 -8.59
N ALA A 91 -14.80 -3.66 -7.47
CA ALA A 91 -14.96 -2.20 -7.45
C ALA A 91 -13.76 -1.45 -8.08
N VAL A 92 -12.60 -2.10 -8.19
CA VAL A 92 -11.38 -1.57 -8.81
C VAL A 92 -10.96 -2.36 -10.05
N CYS A 93 -11.89 -3.10 -10.67
CA CYS A 93 -11.66 -3.93 -11.85
C CYS A 93 -10.51 -4.94 -11.72
N ALA A 94 -10.18 -5.38 -10.50
CA ALA A 94 -9.19 -6.42 -10.28
C ALA A 94 -9.85 -7.80 -10.48
N ASP A 95 -9.39 -8.55 -11.48
CA ASP A 95 -9.77 -9.96 -11.63
C ASP A 95 -8.97 -10.80 -10.66
N ILE A 96 -9.58 -11.08 -9.50
CA ILE A 96 -8.98 -11.85 -8.43
C ILE A 96 -9.74 -13.16 -8.31
N ASN A 97 -9.02 -14.28 -8.48
CA ASN A 97 -9.58 -15.61 -8.32
C ASN A 97 -9.75 -15.94 -6.82
N TYR A 98 -10.74 -15.32 -6.21
CA TYR A 98 -11.00 -15.46 -4.78
C TYR A 98 -12.08 -16.53 -4.54
N ALA A 99 -11.74 -17.60 -3.81
CA ALA A 99 -12.71 -18.55 -3.28
C ALA A 99 -13.41 -17.90 -2.07
N SER A 100 -14.53 -17.19 -2.30
CA SER A 100 -15.60 -16.72 -1.36
C SER A 100 -15.25 -16.14 0.03
N LEU A 101 -14.01 -16.13 0.49
CA LEU A 101 -13.64 -15.83 1.88
C LEU A 101 -13.75 -14.33 2.13
N LYS A 102 -14.74 -13.94 2.92
CA LYS A 102 -14.85 -12.57 3.43
C LYS A 102 -13.98 -12.46 4.67
N ILE A 103 -12.93 -11.65 4.63
CA ILE A 103 -12.10 -11.36 5.81
C ILE A 103 -12.39 -9.94 6.29
N PRO A 104 -13.02 -9.75 7.47
CA PRO A 104 -13.28 -8.43 8.00
C PRO A 104 -11.96 -7.76 8.39
N LEU A 105 -11.82 -6.49 8.00
CA LEU A 105 -10.68 -5.62 8.26
C LEU A 105 -11.01 -4.50 9.25
N SER A 106 -12.19 -4.46 9.86
CA SER A 106 -12.52 -3.42 10.85
C SER A 106 -11.52 -3.43 12.03
N LYS A 107 -11.45 -2.33 12.79
CA LYS A 107 -10.55 -2.25 13.96
C LYS A 107 -10.91 -3.30 15.02
N GLU A 108 -12.21 -3.53 15.19
CA GLU A 108 -12.79 -4.51 16.10
C GLU A 108 -12.42 -5.93 15.67
N ALA A 109 -12.57 -6.26 14.38
CA ALA A 109 -12.14 -7.55 13.84
C ALA A 109 -10.62 -7.74 13.96
N ALA A 110 -9.83 -6.71 13.70
CA ALA A 110 -8.38 -6.75 13.85
C ALA A 110 -7.92 -6.89 15.32
N SER A 111 -8.73 -6.49 16.29
CA SER A 111 -8.43 -6.67 17.72
C SER A 111 -8.68 -8.11 18.21
N THR A 112 -9.53 -8.86 17.51
CA THR A 112 -10.00 -10.19 17.94
C THR A 112 -9.46 -11.34 17.08
N SER A 113 -9.00 -11.05 15.85
CA SER A 113 -8.52 -12.03 14.88
C SER A 113 -7.13 -11.67 14.35
N ALA A 114 -6.19 -12.61 14.50
CA ALA A 114 -4.83 -12.45 13.97
C ALA A 114 -4.83 -12.30 12.44
N SER A 115 -5.62 -13.08 11.71
CA SER A 115 -5.72 -12.98 10.24
C SER A 115 -6.24 -11.61 9.81
N SER A 116 -7.25 -11.08 10.49
CA SER A 116 -7.79 -9.73 10.24
C SER A 116 -6.76 -8.65 10.55
N CYS A 117 -6.02 -8.79 11.65
CA CYS A 117 -4.95 -7.86 12.02
C CYS A 117 -3.83 -7.84 10.98
N ILE A 118 -3.35 -9.02 10.55
CA ILE A 118 -2.29 -9.15 9.55
C ILE A 118 -2.72 -8.54 8.22
N LEU A 119 -3.91 -8.86 7.72
CA LEU A 119 -4.38 -8.32 6.44
C LEU A 119 -4.67 -6.83 6.49
N ARG A 120 -5.23 -6.31 7.60
CA ARG A 120 -5.41 -4.87 7.77
C ARG A 120 -4.05 -4.16 7.76
N MET A 121 -3.05 -4.74 8.43
CA MET A 121 -1.68 -4.22 8.44
C MET A 121 -1.05 -4.24 7.05
N TYR A 122 -1.24 -5.32 6.27
CA TYR A 122 -0.76 -5.43 4.91
C TYR A 122 -1.36 -4.39 3.98
N CYS A 123 -2.70 -4.23 3.99
CA CYS A 123 -3.37 -3.21 3.18
C CYS A 123 -2.94 -1.79 3.59
N THR A 124 -2.81 -1.53 4.90
CA THR A 124 -2.35 -0.22 5.40
C THR A 124 -0.91 0.06 4.97
N PHE A 125 -0.03 -0.94 5.03
CA PHE A 125 1.35 -0.82 4.58
C PHE A 125 1.43 -0.45 3.10
N ILE A 126 0.68 -1.14 2.23
CA ILE A 126 0.65 -0.85 0.78
C ILE A 126 0.23 0.61 0.55
N LYS A 127 -0.84 1.04 1.23
CA LYS A 127 -1.34 2.41 1.14
C LYS A 127 -0.26 3.42 1.50
N GLU A 128 0.39 3.24 2.65
CA GLU A 128 1.44 4.14 3.15
C GLU A 128 2.71 4.11 2.30
N ALA A 129 3.11 2.96 1.78
CA ALA A 129 4.30 2.83 0.93
C ALA A 129 4.15 3.62 -0.38
N VAL A 130 2.95 3.61 -0.97
CA VAL A 130 2.67 4.32 -2.23
C VAL A 130 2.43 5.82 -2.00
N GLU A 131 1.69 6.19 -0.95
CA GLU A 131 1.45 7.60 -0.57
C GLU A 131 2.74 8.29 -0.09
N GLY A 132 3.57 7.59 0.69
CA GLY A 132 4.88 8.09 1.11
C GLY A 132 5.86 8.22 -0.05
N GLY A 133 5.80 7.33 -1.03
CA GLY A 133 6.63 7.39 -2.24
C GLY A 133 6.28 8.56 -3.17
N THR A 134 5.02 9.00 -3.19
CA THR A 134 4.57 10.15 -3.99
C THR A 134 5.00 11.50 -3.40
N GLN A 135 5.18 11.58 -2.07
CA GLN A 135 5.67 12.80 -1.41
C GLN A 135 7.16 13.08 -1.71
N SER A 136 8.01 12.04 -1.82
CA SER A 136 9.42 12.21 -2.21
C SER A 136 9.64 12.60 -3.67
N GLY A 137 8.62 12.53 -4.53
CA GLY A 137 8.67 12.96 -5.92
C GLY A 137 8.23 14.41 -6.17
N GLN A 138 7.63 15.07 -5.17
CA GLN A 138 7.22 16.48 -5.25
C GLN A 138 8.18 17.37 -4.44
N THR A 139 9.44 17.46 -4.86
CA THR A 139 10.18 18.70 -4.63
C THR A 139 9.68 19.72 -5.66
N PRO A 140 8.99 20.80 -5.28
CA PRO A 140 8.79 21.89 -6.21
C PRO A 140 10.17 22.49 -6.50
N SER A 141 10.71 22.24 -7.70
CA SER A 141 11.79 23.06 -8.24
C SER A 141 11.24 24.47 -8.45
N THR A 142 11.24 25.28 -7.40
CA THR A 142 11.19 26.73 -7.51
C THR A 142 12.52 27.22 -8.06
N THR A 143 12.68 27.16 -9.38
CA THR A 143 13.57 28.08 -10.08
C THR A 143 12.72 29.22 -10.57
N LEU A 144 12.55 30.24 -9.72
CA LEU A 144 12.09 31.55 -10.15
C LEU A 144 13.21 32.21 -10.96
N THR A 145 13.34 31.85 -12.23
CA THR A 145 14.11 32.68 -13.18
C THR A 145 13.23 33.88 -13.55
N SER A 146 13.46 34.99 -12.84
CA SER A 146 13.04 36.33 -13.26
C SER A 146 13.41 36.55 -14.72
N SER A 147 12.40 36.59 -15.59
CA SER A 147 12.57 37.13 -16.93
C SER A 147 12.26 38.62 -16.84
N ALA A 148 13.30 39.44 -16.68
CA ALA A 148 13.20 40.86 -17.00
C ALA A 148 12.99 40.97 -18.52
N SER A 149 11.86 41.54 -18.94
CA SER A 149 11.66 41.97 -20.33
C SER A 149 11.96 43.45 -20.42
N GLU A 150 13.20 43.78 -20.75
CA GLU A 150 13.61 45.10 -21.17
C GLU A 150 13.42 45.18 -22.68
N SER A 151 12.36 45.85 -23.16
CA SER A 151 12.26 46.46 -24.50
C SER A 151 10.88 47.07 -24.74
N ALA A 152 10.80 48.41 -24.73
CA ALA A 152 9.87 49.16 -25.58
C ALA A 152 10.33 50.63 -25.67
N GLN A 153 11.16 50.94 -26.68
CA GLN A 153 11.29 52.30 -27.19
C GLN A 153 9.97 52.67 -27.91
N GLY A 154 9.10 53.40 -27.23
CA GLY A 154 7.96 54.07 -27.86
C GLY A 154 8.38 55.40 -28.45
N ARG A 155 8.59 55.46 -29.78
CA ARG A 155 8.50 56.72 -30.54
C ARG A 155 7.03 57.07 -30.69
N CYS A 156 6.61 58.18 -30.09
CA CYS A 156 5.29 58.76 -30.29
C CYS A 156 5.46 60.27 -30.39
N ILE A 157 5.40 60.85 -31.59
CA ILE A 157 4.80 62.17 -31.90
C ILE A 157 4.43 62.18 -33.39
N GLN A 158 3.13 62.26 -33.70
CA GLN A 158 2.64 62.88 -34.92
C GLN A 158 1.32 63.61 -34.61
N GLN A 159 1.25 64.85 -35.11
CA GLN A 159 0.20 65.88 -35.03
C GLN A 159 0.26 66.81 -33.82
#